data_AF-A0A1H7DZL3-F1
#
_entry.id   AF-A0A1H7DZL3-F1
#
_cell.length_a   1.000
_cell.length_b   1.000
_cell.length_c   1.000
_cell.angle_alpha   90.00
_cell.angle_beta   90.00
_cell.angle_gamma   90.00
#
_symmetry.space_group_name_H-M   'P 1'
#
loop_
_entity.id
_entity.type
_entity.pdbx_description
1 polymer ?
#
loop_
_entity_poly.entity_id
_entity_poly.type
_entity_poly.pdbx_seq_one_letter_code
_entity_poly.pdbx_strand_id
1 'polypeptide(L)'
;MKKSTPAKKTRTSTYDLKKQWHWGRAMRELRIADFQKDGRVLVPGEYTGEGPATDDGTGALRTVGGIQVGAANYETGMMWVGRKLREGDLPTKAA
;
A
#
# COMPACT_ATOMS: atom_id res chain seq x y z
N MET A 1 -36.01 8.35 -24.86
CA MET A 1 -34.99 7.31 -24.60
C MET A 1 -34.23 7.68 -23.34
N LYS A 2 -34.42 6.94 -22.23
CA LYS A 2 -33.67 7.16 -20.98
C LYS A 2 -32.33 6.41 -21.07
N LYS A 3 -31.21 7.13 -21.13
CA LYS A 3 -29.86 6.54 -21.06
C LYS A 3 -29.58 6.15 -19.61
N SER A 4 -29.58 4.85 -19.34
CA SER A 4 -29.11 4.26 -18.08
C SER A 4 -27.58 4.27 -18.05
N THR A 5 -27.00 5.15 -17.24
CA THR A 5 -25.58 5.13 -16.91
C THR A 5 -25.32 3.96 -15.94
N PRO A 6 -24.31 3.10 -16.18
CA PRO A 6 -24.03 2.00 -15.27
C PRO A 6 -23.54 2.52 -13.92
N ALA A 7 -24.13 1.98 -12.85
CA ALA A 7 -23.76 2.26 -11.48
C ALA A 7 -22.27 1.96 -11.26
N LYS A 8 -21.51 3.00 -10.89
CA LYS A 8 -20.13 2.86 -10.41
C LYS A 8 -20.18 1.94 -9.20
N LYS A 9 -19.66 0.72 -9.31
CA LYS A 9 -19.36 -0.14 -8.17
C LYS A 9 -18.29 0.56 -7.34
N THR A 10 -18.72 1.41 -6.41
CA THR A 10 -17.87 1.91 -5.34
C THR A 10 -17.57 0.71 -4.46
N ARG A 11 -16.46 0.01 -4.77
CA ARG A 11 -15.81 -0.86 -3.78
C ARG A 11 -15.51 0.04 -2.60
N THR A 12 -16.25 -0.16 -1.51
CA THR A 12 -15.95 0.43 -0.22
C THR A 12 -14.58 -0.09 0.17
N SER A 13 -13.54 0.66 -0.21
CA SER A 13 -12.21 0.51 0.38
C SER A 13 -12.41 0.78 1.86
N THR A 14 -12.40 -0.26 2.68
CA THR A 14 -12.43 -0.20 4.15
C THR A 14 -11.24 0.59 4.72
N TYR A 15 -10.30 0.98 3.87
CA TYR A 15 -9.15 1.80 4.19
C TYR A 15 -9.27 3.19 3.57
N ASP A 16 -9.41 4.21 4.42
CA ASP A 16 -9.33 5.62 4.04
C ASP A 16 -7.89 5.99 3.70
N LEU A 17 -7.54 5.80 2.42
CA LEU A 17 -6.21 6.08 1.85
C LEU A 17 -5.74 7.51 2.09
N LYS A 18 -6.66 8.48 2.29
CA LYS A 18 -6.28 9.87 2.59
C LYS A 18 -5.74 10.00 4.01
N LYS A 19 -6.18 9.19 4.96
CA LYS A 19 -5.70 9.22 6.36
C LYS A 19 -4.37 8.48 6.56
N GLN A 20 -3.91 7.69 5.60
CA GLN A 20 -2.58 7.05 5.62
C GLN A 20 -1.48 8.01 5.10
N TRP A 21 -1.47 9.22 5.67
CA TRP A 21 -0.91 10.47 5.13
C TRP A 21 0.62 10.49 4.92
N HIS A 22 1.39 9.44 5.18
CA HIS A 22 2.84 9.50 4.96
C HIS A 22 3.28 9.06 3.55
N TRP A 23 2.36 8.56 2.72
CA TRP A 23 2.72 7.78 1.52
C TRP A 23 1.80 7.97 0.30
N GLY A 24 0.85 8.91 0.40
CA GLY A 24 -0.37 9.04 -0.42
C GLY A 24 -0.24 9.26 -1.93
N ARG A 25 0.88 8.90 -2.59
CA ARG A 25 1.02 8.94 -4.06
C ARG A 25 1.75 7.76 -4.69
N ALA A 26 2.44 6.90 -3.95
CA ALA A 26 3.17 5.74 -4.48
C ALA A 26 2.71 4.42 -3.85
N MET A 27 1.41 4.29 -3.60
CA MET A 27 0.82 3.03 -3.13
C MET A 27 0.76 2.02 -4.26
N ARG A 28 1.24 0.81 -4.00
CA ARG A 28 1.15 -0.33 -4.91
C ARG A 28 0.46 -1.50 -4.23
N GLU A 29 -0.32 -2.21 -5.01
CA GLU A 29 -0.89 -3.48 -4.62
C GLU A 29 0.06 -4.61 -5.01
N LEU A 30 0.37 -5.50 -4.08
CA LEU A 30 1.30 -6.61 -4.23
C LEU A 30 0.65 -7.90 -3.72
N ARG A 31 1.04 -9.05 -4.26
CA ARG A 31 0.58 -10.35 -3.76
C ARG A 31 1.44 -10.80 -2.59
N ILE A 32 0.81 -11.17 -1.49
CA ILE A 32 1.50 -11.64 -0.27
C ILE A 32 2.35 -12.88 -0.57
N ALA A 33 1.84 -13.79 -1.40
CA ALA A 33 2.51 -15.04 -1.76
C ALA A 33 3.87 -14.84 -2.47
N ASP A 34 4.09 -13.69 -3.11
CA ASP A 34 5.35 -13.38 -3.78
C ASP A 34 6.48 -13.10 -2.78
N PHE A 35 6.15 -12.80 -1.51
CA PHE A 35 7.09 -12.38 -0.47
C PHE A 35 7.16 -13.35 0.72
N GLN A 36 6.13 -14.18 0.94
CA GLN A 36 6.09 -15.17 2.02
C GLN A 36 7.01 -16.39 1.85
N LYS A 37 7.82 -16.47 0.78
CA LYS A 37 8.69 -17.63 0.52
C LYS A 37 9.70 -17.94 1.64
N ASP A 38 10.14 -16.93 2.38
CA ASP A 38 11.23 -17.06 3.36
C ASP A 38 10.79 -16.84 4.83
N GLY A 39 9.48 -16.72 5.07
CA GLY A 39 8.89 -16.84 6.41
C GLY A 39 9.16 -15.75 7.45
N ARG A 40 9.85 -14.65 7.12
CA ARG A 40 10.16 -13.57 8.10
C ARG A 40 9.88 -12.14 7.64
N VAL A 41 9.84 -11.87 6.33
CA VAL A 41 9.67 -10.51 5.79
C VAL A 41 8.52 -10.52 4.78
N LEU A 42 7.54 -9.63 4.97
CA LEU A 42 6.43 -9.49 4.03
C LEU A 42 6.72 -8.47 2.95
N VAL A 43 7.53 -7.44 3.25
CA VAL A 43 7.86 -6.39 2.30
C VAL A 43 9.34 -6.02 2.39
N PRO A 44 10.14 -6.22 1.32
CA PRO A 44 11.52 -5.78 1.28
C PRO A 44 11.65 -4.25 1.33
N GLY A 45 12.78 -3.75 1.84
CA GLY A 45 13.01 -2.30 1.98
C GLY A 45 13.04 -1.52 0.67
N GLU A 46 13.32 -2.17 -0.45
CA GLU A 46 13.19 -1.59 -1.80
C GLU A 46 11.76 -1.15 -2.12
N TYR A 47 10.78 -1.83 -1.51
CA TYR A 47 9.37 -1.54 -1.74
C TYR A 47 8.84 -0.39 -0.87
N THR A 48 9.46 -0.15 0.28
CA THR A 48 9.04 0.90 1.22
C THR A 48 9.93 2.15 1.12
N GLY A 49 11.23 2.02 0.83
CA GLY A 49 12.15 3.14 0.91
C GLY A 49 12.46 3.64 2.33
N GLU A 50 11.96 2.97 3.37
CA GLU A 50 12.33 3.21 4.79
C GLU A 50 13.01 1.99 5.42
N GLY A 51 12.82 0.79 4.86
CA GLY A 51 13.37 -0.46 5.40
C GLY A 51 12.40 -1.64 5.24
N PRO A 52 12.85 -2.88 5.51
CA PRO A 52 11.96 -4.04 5.43
C PRO A 52 10.79 -3.89 6.40
N ALA A 53 9.62 -4.38 5.99
CA ALA A 53 8.41 -4.35 6.80
C ALA A 53 7.79 -5.74 6.97
N THR A 54 7.19 -5.92 8.14
CA THR A 54 6.47 -7.12 8.56
C THR A 54 5.07 -6.73 9.03
N ASP A 55 4.18 -7.70 9.10
CA ASP A 55 2.87 -7.51 9.72
C ASP A 55 3.03 -7.49 11.24
N ASP A 56 2.30 -6.58 11.91
CA ASP A 56 2.25 -6.47 13.38
C ASP A 56 1.21 -7.41 14.03
N GLY A 57 0.58 -8.28 13.24
CA GLY A 57 -0.46 -9.22 13.67
C GLY A 57 -1.88 -8.65 13.60
N THR A 58 -2.01 -7.35 13.28
CA THR A 58 -3.31 -6.70 13.04
C THR A 58 -3.57 -6.46 11.55
N GLY A 59 -2.65 -6.90 10.68
CA GLY A 59 -2.67 -6.64 9.25
C GLY A 59 -1.99 -5.32 8.87
N ALA A 60 -1.42 -4.57 9.81
CA ALA A 60 -0.64 -3.37 9.50
C ALA A 60 0.82 -3.73 9.20
N LEU A 61 1.32 -3.26 8.05
CA LEU A 61 2.71 -3.47 7.67
C LEU A 61 3.57 -2.37 8.29
N ARG A 62 4.52 -2.77 9.16
CA ARG A 62 5.42 -1.87 9.88
C ARG A 62 6.87 -2.22 9.62
N THR A 63 7.68 -1.18 9.44
CA THR A 63 9.15 -1.32 9.39
C THR A 63 9.72 -1.58 10.78
N VAL A 64 10.99 -1.97 10.85
CA VAL A 64 11.74 -2.11 12.11
C VAL A 64 11.68 -0.84 12.97
N GLY A 65 11.61 0.34 12.35
CA GLY A 65 11.46 1.63 13.04
C GLY A 65 10.04 1.94 13.53
N GLY A 66 9.09 1.01 13.42
CA GLY A 66 7.69 1.18 13.83
C GLY A 66 6.81 1.98 12.86
N ILE A 67 7.40 2.48 11.77
CA ILE A 67 6.69 3.26 10.74
C ILE A 67 5.74 2.33 9.99
N GLN A 68 4.46 2.67 9.98
CA GLN A 68 3.47 1.98 9.16
C GLN A 68 3.63 2.39 7.69
N VAL A 69 3.81 1.39 6.84
CA VAL A 69 4.07 1.55 5.41
C VAL A 69 3.00 0.88 4.55
N GLY A 70 1.99 0.25 5.15
CA GLY A 70 0.97 -0.45 4.39
C GLY A 70 0.02 -1.27 5.23
N ALA A 71 -0.71 -2.14 4.55
CA ALA A 71 -1.61 -3.12 5.14
C ALA A 71 -1.65 -4.42 4.31
N ALA A 72 -1.70 -5.56 4.99
CA ALA A 72 -1.92 -6.87 4.41
C ALA A 72 -3.39 -7.27 4.56
N ASN A 73 -3.95 -7.86 3.51
CA ASN A 73 -5.26 -8.49 3.51
C ASN A 73 -5.08 -9.98 3.17
N TYR A 74 -5.06 -10.82 4.21
CA TYR A 74 -4.89 -12.26 4.05
C TYR A 74 -6.12 -12.95 3.47
N GLU A 75 -7.31 -12.37 3.59
CA GLU A 75 -8.53 -12.92 2.97
C GLU A 75 -8.44 -12.87 1.45
N THR A 76 -7.85 -11.81 0.90
CA THR A 76 -7.66 -11.64 -0.55
C THR A 76 -6.29 -12.09 -1.03
N GLY A 77 -5.33 -12.32 -0.13
CA GLY A 77 -3.93 -12.61 -0.46
C GLY A 77 -3.16 -11.40 -1.01
N MET A 78 -3.69 -10.19 -0.84
CA MET A 78 -3.13 -8.95 -1.37
C MET A 78 -2.62 -8.05 -0.23
N MET A 79 -1.64 -7.21 -0.53
CA MET A 79 -1.18 -6.17 0.37
C MET A 79 -0.98 -4.85 -0.35
N TRP A 80 -1.25 -3.77 0.36
CA TRP A 80 -0.99 -2.41 -0.07
C TRP A 80 0.27 -1.91 0.60
N VAL A 81 1.24 -1.48 -0.21
CA VAL A 81 2.53 -0.99 0.26
C VAL A 81 2.77 0.40 -0.28
N GLY A 82 3.02 1.34 0.61
CA GLY A 82 3.52 2.67 0.29
C GLY A 82 5.03 2.66 0.11
N ARG A 83 5.52 3.50 -0.82
CA ARG A 83 6.93 3.87 -0.95
C ARG A 83 7.17 5.35 -0.57
N LYS A 84 8.27 5.64 0.16
CA LYS A 84 8.66 7.00 0.54
C LYS A 84 9.00 7.74 -0.75
N LEU A 85 8.34 8.87 -0.97
CA LEU A 85 8.64 9.72 -2.12
C LEU A 85 10.06 10.25 -1.99
N ARG A 86 10.87 10.03 -3.01
CA ARG A 86 12.20 10.60 -3.18
C ARG A 86 12.10 11.92 -3.95
N GLU A 87 13.16 12.72 -3.87
CA GLU A 87 13.32 13.89 -4.72
C GLU A 87 13.18 13.46 -6.20
N GLY A 88 12.28 14.10 -6.93
CA GLY A 88 11.91 13.75 -8.31
C GLY A 88 10.72 12.79 -8.48
N ASP A 89 10.20 12.15 -7.42
CA ASP A 89 8.99 11.30 -7.54
C ASP A 89 7.69 12.13 -7.67
N LEU A 90 7.73 13.39 -7.25
CA LEU A 90 6.62 14.31 -7.48
C LEU A 90 6.79 14.96 -8.85
N PRO A 91 5.73 15.06 -9.67
CA PRO A 91 5.80 15.83 -10.89
C PRO A 91 6.25 17.25 -10.53
N THR A 92 7.42 17.65 -11.02
CA THR A 92 7.87 19.03 -10.97
C THR A 92 6.75 19.85 -11.57
N LYS A 93 6.20 20.80 -10.80
CA LYS A 93 5.19 21.73 -11.30
C LYS A 93 5.75 22.30 -12.60
N ALA A 94 5.16 21.93 -13.75
CA ALA A 94 5.51 22.55 -15.01
C ALA A 94 5.26 24.04 -14.81
N ALA A 95 6.33 24.82 -14.89
CA ALA A 95 6.29 26.27 -14.79
C ALA A 95 5.48 26.86 -15.95
#